data_AF-A0A4Q3FRT2-F1
#
_entry.id   AF-A0A4Q3FRT2-F1
#
_cell.length_a   1.000
_cell.length_b   1.000
_cell.length_c   1.000
_cell.angle_alpha   90.00
_cell.angle_beta   90.00
_cell.angle_gamma   90.00
#
_symmetry.space_group_name_H-M   'P 1'
#
loop_
_entity.id
_entity.type
_entity.pdbx_description
1 polymer ?
#
loop_
_entity_poly.entity_id
_entity_poly.type
_entity_poly.pdbx_seq_one_letter_code
_entity_poly.pdbx_strand_id
1 'polypeptide(L)' 'MDFILEAAVRAVKTLFATDITPESLTLQQTRKEFEGDVTIVVFPITKFSRKSPEQTATALGEFLVAEVE' A
#
# COMPACT_ATOMS: atom_id res chain seq x y z
N MET A 1 3.61 10.15 9.43
CA MET A 1 3.93 8.94 8.62
C MET A 1 2.89 7.85 8.84
N ASP A 2 2.32 7.73 10.03
CA ASP A 2 1.29 6.73 10.35
C ASP A 2 0.01 6.84 9.50
N PHE A 3 -0.36 8.05 9.06
CA PHE A 3 -1.53 8.25 8.20
C PHE A 3 -1.46 7.46 6.87
N ILE A 4 -0.25 7.26 6.32
CA ILE A 4 -0.04 6.48 5.08
C ILE A 4 -0.36 5.01 5.32
N LEU A 5 0.09 4.47 6.46
CA LEU A 5 -0.19 3.09 6.85
C LEU A 5 -1.67 2.89 7.12
N GLU A 6 -2.32 3.81 7.83
CA GLU A 6 -3.76 3.76 8.07
C GLU A 6 -4.57 3.82 6.76
N ALA A 7 -4.19 4.71 5.84
CA ALA A 7 -4.82 4.79 4.52
C ALA A 7 -4.60 3.51 3.72
N ALA A 8 -3.40 2.93 3.75
CA ALA A 8 -3.11 1.67 3.08
C ALA A 8 -3.88 0.48 3.67
N VAL A 9 -4.07 0.43 5.00
CA VAL A 9 -4.92 -0.59 5.65
C VAL A 9 -6.37 -0.47 5.18
N ARG A 10 -6.91 0.76 5.12
CA ARG A 10 -8.26 1.00 4.57
C ARG A 10 -8.36 0.56 3.12
N ALA A 11 -7.35 0.89 2.31
CA ALA A 11 -7.28 0.48 0.91
C ALA A 11 -7.29 -1.05 0.76
N VAL A 12 -6.50 -1.78 1.55
CA VAL A 12 -6.48 -3.24 1.53
C VAL A 12 -7.84 -3.83 1.92
N LYS A 13 -8.50 -3.26 2.92
CA LYS A 13 -9.84 -3.67 3.33
C LYS A 13 -10.85 -3.47 2.21
N THR A 14 -10.84 -2.31 1.56
CA THR A 14 -11.80 -1.98 0.50
C THR A 14 -11.55 -2.76 -0.78
N LEU A 15 -10.28 -2.85 -1.22
CA LEU A 15 -9.92 -3.48 -2.50
C LEU A 15 -9.90 -5.01 -2.43
N PHE A 16 -9.51 -5.57 -1.28
CA PHE A 16 -9.23 -7.00 -1.14
C PHE A 16 -10.07 -7.68 -0.05
N ALA A 17 -11.07 -6.98 0.52
CA ALA A 17 -11.99 -7.49 1.53
C ALA A 17 -11.28 -8.19 2.71
N THR A 18 -10.09 -7.68 3.08
CA THR A 18 -9.23 -8.29 4.09
C THR A 18 -8.88 -7.25 5.14
N ASP A 19 -9.17 -7.56 6.40
CA ASP A 19 -8.69 -6.76 7.53
C ASP A 19 -7.24 -7.14 7.84
N ILE A 20 -6.37 -6.14 7.77
CA ILE A 20 -4.96 -6.23 8.14
C ILE A 20 -4.64 -5.16 9.18
N THR A 21 -3.57 -5.36 9.93
CA THR A 21 -3.09 -4.36 10.90
C THR A 21 -1.95 -3.54 10.28
N PRO A 22 -1.73 -2.29 10.72
CA PRO A 22 -0.65 -1.45 10.19
C PRO A 22 0.73 -2.10 10.26
N GLU A 23 0.97 -2.96 11.25
CA GLU A 23 2.24 -3.68 11.45
C GLU A 23 2.51 -4.73 10.36
N SER A 24 1.47 -5.12 9.60
CA SER A 24 1.62 -6.00 8.44
C SER A 24 2.17 -5.30 7.20
N LEU A 25 2.22 -3.96 7.24
CA LEU A 25 2.77 -3.11 6.20
C LEU A 25 4.09 -2.50 6.66
N THR A 26 4.97 -2.23 5.71
CA THR A 26 6.26 -1.62 5.99
C THR A 26 6.49 -0.46 5.04
N LEU A 27 6.85 0.68 5.62
CA LEU A 27 7.37 1.82 4.89
C LEU A 27 8.89 1.74 4.85
N GLN A 28 9.47 2.03 3.69
CA GLN A 28 10.90 2.17 3.49
C GLN A 28 11.20 3.55 2.92
N GLN A 29 12.41 4.05 3.16
CA GLN A 29 12.89 5.22 2.45
C GLN A 29 13.01 4.86 0.97
N THR A 30 12.47 5.72 0.10
CA THR A 30 12.61 5.53 -1.34
C THR A 30 14.08 5.56 -1.73
N ARG A 31 14.49 4.60 -2.57
CA ARG A 31 15.87 4.57 -3.06
C ARG A 31 16.12 5.81 -3.91
N LYS A 32 17.35 6.34 -3.86
CA LYS A 32 17.74 7.56 -4.58
C LYS A 32 17.52 7.51 -6.11
N GLU A 33 17.33 6.32 -6.66
CA GLU A 33 17.06 6.07 -8.08
C GLU A 33 15.57 6.24 -8.46
N PHE A 34 14.67 6.39 -7.47
CA PHE A 34 13.23 6.59 -7.67
C PHE A 34 12.77 7.92 -7.05
N GLU A 35 11.71 8.50 -7.61
CA GLU A 35 11.09 9.71 -7.07
C GLU A 35 10.18 9.39 -5.87
N GLY A 36 10.14 10.33 -4.91
CA GLY A 36 9.31 10.27 -3.71
C GLY A 36 10.11 10.08 -2.42
N ASP A 37 9.45 10.32 -1.28
CA ASP A 37 10.09 10.27 0.04
C ASP A 37 10.06 8.87 0.66
N VAL A 38 8.97 8.14 0.42
CA VAL A 38 8.67 6.84 1.04
C VAL A 38 8.10 5.84 0.06
N THR A 39 8.41 4.57 0.28
CA THR A 39 7.93 3.43 -0.51
C THR A 39 7.18 2.45 0.40
N ILE A 40 5.98 2.02 0.00
CA ILE A 40 5.21 0.97 0.67
C ILE A 40 5.60 -0.40 0.10
N VAL A 41 5.91 -1.36 0.97
CA VAL A 41 6.18 -2.74 0.56
C VAL A 41 4.86 -3.51 0.38
N VAL A 42 4.47 -3.77 -0.88
CA VAL A 42 3.19 -4.44 -1.19
C VAL A 42 3.26 -5.97 -1.28
N PHE A 43 4.47 -6.54 -1.21
CA PHE A 43 4.68 -7.99 -1.32
C PHE A 43 3.81 -8.81 -0.35
N PRO A 44 3.70 -8.44 0.96
CA PRO A 44 2.83 -9.13 1.91
C PRO A 44 1.34 -9.07 1.58
N ILE A 45 0.92 -8.14 0.72
CA ILE A 45 -0.47 -7.92 0.32
C ILE A 45 -0.84 -8.81 -0.88
N THR A 46 0.14 -9.22 -1.69
CA THR A 46 -0.11 -10.03 -2.91
C THR A 46 -0.87 -11.33 -2.64
N LYS A 47 -0.69 -11.95 -1.48
CA LYS A 47 -1.46 -13.13 -1.04
C LYS A 47 -2.96 -12.84 -0.92
N PHE A 48 -3.34 -11.61 -0.61
CA PHE A 48 -4.73 -11.17 -0.46
C PHE A 48 -5.28 -10.63 -1.78
N SER A 49 -4.48 -9.84 -2.50
CA SER A 49 -4.90 -9.27 -3.79
C SER A 49 -5.05 -10.33 -4.89
N ARG A 50 -4.37 -11.48 -4.76
CA ARG A 50 -4.26 -12.54 -5.78
C ARG A 50 -3.79 -11.98 -7.14
N LYS A 51 -3.02 -10.89 -7.11
CA LYS A 51 -2.48 -10.17 -8.26
C LYS A 51 -0.97 -10.09 -8.16
N SER A 52 -0.32 -9.67 -9.25
CA SER A 52 1.12 -9.40 -9.22
C SER A 52 1.44 -8.24 -8.25
N PRO A 53 2.69 -8.13 -7.77
CA PRO A 53 3.12 -6.99 -6.96
C PRO A 53 2.84 -5.65 -7.65
N GLU A 54 3.11 -5.55 -8.95
CA GLU A 54 2.89 -4.34 -9.75
C GLU A 54 1.39 -3.97 -9.79
N GLN A 55 0.52 -4.91 -10.15
CA GLN A 55 -0.93 -4.66 -10.16
C GLN A 55 -1.48 -4.29 -8.77
N THR A 56 -0.92 -4.90 -7.72
CA THR A 56 -1.29 -4.60 -6.33
C THR A 56 -0.85 -3.19 -5.94
N ALA A 57 0.37 -2.79 -6.32
CA ALA A 57 0.89 -1.45 -6.09
C ALA A 57 0.09 -0.39 -6.82
N THR A 58 -0.26 -0.63 -8.10
CA THR A 58 -1.09 0.30 -8.89
C THR A 58 -2.46 0.50 -8.24
N ALA A 59 -3.19 -0.58 -7.96
CA ALA A 59 -4.52 -0.47 -7.36
C ALA A 59 -4.49 0.21 -5.98
N LEU A 60 -3.48 -0.10 -5.16
CA LEU A 60 -3.29 0.54 -3.86
C LEU A 60 -2.99 2.05 -4.03
N GLY A 61 -2.08 2.40 -4.94
CA GLY A 61 -1.70 3.78 -5.21
C GLY A 61 -2.87 4.61 -5.75
N GLU A 62 -3.63 4.09 -6.70
CA GLU A 62 -4.84 4.74 -7.24
C GLU A 62 -5.87 5.01 -6.14
N PHE A 63 -6.11 4.04 -5.25
CA PHE A 63 -7.01 4.21 -4.11
C PHE A 63 -6.50 5.29 -3.15
N LEU A 64 -5.20 5.28 -2.83
CA LEU A 64 -4.61 6.27 -1.93
C LEU A 64 -4.71 7.70 -2.49
N VAL A 65 -4.50 7.88 -3.79
CA VAL A 65 -4.66 9.18 -4.47
C VAL A 65 -6.12 9.64 -4.46
N ALA A 66 -7.07 8.72 -4.60
CA ALA A 66 -8.50 9.06 -4.62
C ALA A 66 -9.07 9.41 -3.23
N GLU A 67 -8.49 8.87 -2.16
CA GLU A 67 -9.03 8.98 -0.79
C GLU A 67 -8.23 9.93 0.12
N VAL A 68 -7.01 10.29 -0.25
CA VAL A 68 -6.17 11.25 0.49
C VAL A 68 -6.18 12.58 -0.25
N GLU A 69 -7.19 13.42 0.03
CA GLU A 69 -7.15 14.87 -0.20
C GLU A 69 -6.36 15.60 0.91
#